data_AF-A0A7S0CX40-F1
#
_entry.id   AF-A0A7S0CX40-F1
#
_cell.length_a   1.000
_cell.length_b   1.000
_cell.length_c   1.000
_cell.angle_alpha   90.00
_cell.angle_beta   90.00
_cell.angle_gamma   90.00
#
_symmetry.space_group_name_H-M   'P 1'
#
loop_
_entity.id
_entity.type
_entity.pdbx_description
1 polymer ?
#
loop_
_entity_poly.entity_id
_entity_poly.type
_entity_poly.pdbx_seq_one_letter_code
_entity_poly.pdbx_strand_id
1 'polypeptide(L)'
;ENLNSITSYLMRRLEEDISSREETKKNEEIEFSPVNFPAQKSVFIAGRVVCDAEGKLNAQSVLLEGDRATSAGNSIRLDISKLESYALFPGQVGIDELLFL
;
A
#
# COMPACT_ATOMS: atom_id res chain seq x y z
N GLU A 1 11.78 5.17 19.99
CA GLU A 1 11.95 4.97 18.53
C GLU A 1 10.59 5.14 17.86
N ASN A 2 10.53 5.95 16.82
CA ASN A 2 9.30 6.54 16.29
C ASN A 2 8.48 5.50 15.50
N LEU A 3 7.15 5.41 15.72
CA LEU A 3 6.23 4.54 14.96
C LEU A 3 6.40 4.68 13.44
N ASN A 4 6.75 5.88 12.96
CA ASN A 4 7.04 6.14 11.56
C ASN A 4 8.28 5.38 11.07
N SER A 5 9.30 5.23 11.91
CA SER A 5 10.54 4.50 11.56
C SER A 5 10.29 3.01 11.39
N ILE A 6 9.44 2.43 12.25
CA ILE A 6 9.05 1.01 12.15
C ILE A 6 8.22 0.80 10.89
N THR A 7 7.28 1.69 10.61
CA THR A 7 6.42 1.58 9.42
C THR A 7 7.24 1.65 8.13
N SER A 8 8.15 2.62 8.00
CA SER A 8 9.04 2.73 6.82
C SER A 8 9.95 1.50 6.67
N TYR A 9 10.46 0.95 7.77
CA TYR A 9 11.27 -0.27 7.73
C TYR A 9 10.46 -1.48 7.23
N LEU A 10 9.25 -1.67 7.75
CA LEU A 10 8.38 -2.77 7.34
C LEU A 10 7.96 -2.64 5.87
N MET A 11 7.60 -1.44 5.41
CA MET A 11 7.27 -1.21 3.99
C MET A 11 8.44 -1.61 3.09
N ARG A 12 9.65 -1.12 3.37
CA ARG A 12 10.85 -1.45 2.59
C ARG A 12 11.14 -2.95 2.58
N ARG A 13 11.01 -3.60 3.74
CA ARG A 13 11.23 -5.05 3.86
C ARG A 13 10.23 -5.84 3.00
N LEU A 14 8.97 -5.40 2.98
CA LEU A 14 7.92 -5.97 2.14
C LEU A 14 8.22 -5.77 0.64
N GLU A 15 8.63 -4.57 0.23
CA GLU A 15 9.02 -4.28 -1.15
C GLU A 15 10.18 -5.20 -1.61
N GLU A 16 11.22 -5.34 -0.78
CA GLU A 16 12.37 -6.21 -1.03
C GLU A 16 11.96 -7.70 -1.13
N ASP A 17 11.04 -8.16 -0.26
CA ASP A 17 10.52 -9.52 -0.30
C ASP A 17 9.69 -9.79 -1.57
N ILE A 18 8.89 -8.83 -2.03
CA ILE A 18 8.10 -8.99 -3.26
C ILE A 18 9.00 -8.98 -4.50
N SER A 19 9.95 -8.05 -4.57
CA SER A 19 10.89 -7.95 -5.70
C SER A 19 11.83 -9.15 -5.82
N SER A 20 12.09 -9.88 -4.73
CA SER A 20 13.01 -11.03 -4.72
C SER A 20 12.36 -12.38 -5.02
N ARG A 21 11.02 -12.48 -5.02
CA ARG A 21 10.29 -13.73 -5.34
C ARG A 21 10.56 -14.19 -6.78
N GLU A 22 10.71 -15.49 -7.00
CA GLU A 22 11.07 -16.02 -8.33
C GLU A 22 9.91 -15.96 -9.34
N GLU A 23 8.66 -15.94 -8.87
CA GLU A 23 7.46 -15.83 -9.69
C GLU A 23 7.32 -14.46 -10.36
N THR A 24 7.86 -13.40 -9.74
CA THR A 24 7.82 -12.03 -10.26
C THR A 24 8.86 -11.83 -11.37
N LYS A 25 9.98 -12.55 -11.34
CA LYS A 25 11.03 -12.52 -12.39
C LYS A 25 10.56 -13.02 -13.75
N LYS A 26 9.44 -13.74 -13.84
CA LYS A 26 8.84 -14.20 -15.10
C LYS A 26 7.83 -13.23 -15.70
N ASN A 27 7.27 -12.32 -14.89
CA ASN A 27 6.15 -11.46 -15.25
C ASN A 27 6.48 -10.00 -14.87
N GLU A 28 7.14 -9.28 -15.79
CA GLU A 28 7.39 -7.83 -15.74
C GLU A 28 8.16 -7.29 -14.51
N GLU A 29 8.88 -6.19 -14.70
CA GLU A 29 9.61 -5.52 -13.63
C GLU A 29 8.61 -4.84 -12.68
N ILE A 30 8.65 -5.19 -11.39
CA ILE A 30 7.79 -4.59 -10.37
C ILE A 30 8.26 -3.16 -10.10
N GLU A 31 7.45 -2.18 -10.49
CA GLU A 31 7.69 -0.77 -10.22
C GLU A 31 6.87 -0.32 -9.00
N PHE A 32 7.58 0.10 -7.94
CA PHE A 32 6.97 0.74 -6.77
C PHE A 32 6.88 2.25 -6.96
N SER A 33 5.74 2.84 -6.57
CA SER A 33 5.44 4.27 -6.70
C SER A 33 4.94 4.86 -5.38
N PRO A 34 5.14 6.16 -5.12
CA PRO A 34 4.48 6.84 -4.00
C PRO A 34 2.96 6.73 -4.11
N VAL A 35 2.26 6.58 -2.98
CA VAL A 35 0.80 6.32 -2.96
C VAL A 35 -0.01 7.40 -3.68
N ASN A 36 0.46 8.65 -3.67
CA ASN A 36 -0.24 9.80 -4.24
C ASN A 36 0.23 10.18 -5.65
N PHE A 37 1.03 9.35 -6.30
CA PHE A 37 1.55 9.63 -7.64
C PHE A 37 0.67 8.99 -8.71
N PRO A 38 0.21 9.75 -9.72
CA PRO A 38 -0.57 9.19 -10.82
C PRO A 38 0.33 8.31 -11.70
N ALA A 39 -0.20 7.18 -12.18
CA ALA A 39 0.50 6.25 -13.05
C ALA A 39 -0.30 5.98 -14.32
N GLN A 40 0.40 5.83 -15.46
CA GLN A 40 -0.19 5.46 -16.75
C GLN A 40 -0.25 3.93 -16.98
N LYS A 41 0.38 3.18 -16.08
CA LYS A 41 0.50 1.72 -16.09
C LYS A 41 0.21 1.24 -14.67
N SER A 42 0.01 -0.06 -14.53
CA SER A 42 -0.10 -0.67 -13.20
C SER A 42 1.20 -0.43 -12.42
N VAL A 43 1.07 0.06 -11.19
CA VAL A 43 2.21 0.26 -10.28
C VAL A 43 1.87 -0.34 -8.93
N PHE A 44 2.89 -0.77 -8.20
CA PHE A 44 2.73 -1.22 -6.84
C PHE A 44 2.94 -0.06 -5.87
N ILE A 45 2.15 -0.03 -4.82
CA ILE A 45 2.27 0.95 -3.75
C ILE A 45 2.34 0.24 -2.41
N ALA A 46 3.24 0.69 -1.53
CA ALA A 46 3.34 0.19 -0.17
C ALA A 46 2.79 1.21 0.81
N GLY A 47 2.06 0.74 1.82
CA GLY A 47 1.47 1.62 2.80
C GLY A 47 0.97 0.91 4.04
N ARG A 48 0.49 1.69 5.01
CA ARG A 48 -0.24 1.16 6.15
C ARG A 48 -1.73 1.49 6.05
N VAL A 49 -2.56 0.54 6.43
CA VAL A 49 -4.00 0.71 6.48
C VAL A 49 -4.34 1.68 7.62
N VAL A 50 -5.05 2.75 7.27
CA VAL A 50 -5.65 3.70 8.21
C VAL A 50 -7.15 3.83 7.92
N CYS A 51 -7.88 4.43 8.85
CA CYS A 51 -9.33 4.59 8.77
C CYS A 51 -9.70 6.05 8.98
N ASP A 52 -10.54 6.61 8.13
CA ASP A 52 -11.08 7.97 8.27
C ASP A 52 -12.37 8.03 9.10
N ALA A 53 -12.87 6.89 9.57
CA ALA A 53 -14.09 6.78 10.37
C ALA A 53 -13.82 6.55 11.86
N GLU A 54 -14.57 7.24 12.73
CA GLU A 54 -14.69 6.94 14.16
C GLU A 54 -15.58 5.70 14.35
N GLY A 55 -15.05 4.50 14.09
CA GLY A 55 -15.82 3.27 14.23
C GLY A 55 -15.20 2.05 13.56
N LYS A 56 -16.04 1.05 13.24
CA LYS A 56 -15.60 -0.19 12.58
C LYS A 56 -15.19 0.12 11.14
N LEU A 57 -14.04 -0.41 10.72
CA LEU A 57 -13.55 -0.34 9.35
C LEU A 57 -14.66 -0.81 8.39
N ASN A 58 -15.04 0.03 7.44
CA ASN A 58 -15.97 -0.32 6.37
C ASN A 58 -15.29 -0.10 5.02
N ALA A 59 -15.82 -0.73 3.96
CA ALA A 59 -15.17 -0.74 2.65
C ALA A 59 -14.98 0.66 2.03
N GLN A 60 -15.71 1.68 2.50
CA GLN A 60 -15.60 3.05 2.00
C GLN A 60 -14.62 3.92 2.83
N SER A 61 -14.23 3.45 4.01
CA SER A 61 -13.40 4.18 4.97
C SER A 61 -11.96 3.68 5.05
N VAL A 62 -11.55 2.77 4.15
CA VAL A 62 -10.19 2.23 4.13
C VAL A 62 -9.27 3.17 3.35
N LEU A 63 -8.25 3.65 4.04
CA LEU A 63 -7.19 4.45 3.48
C LEU A 63 -5.87 3.69 3.54
N LEU A 64 -5.00 3.94 2.56
CA LEU A 64 -3.61 3.51 2.57
C LEU A 64 -2.71 4.72 2.74
N GLU A 65 -2.05 4.84 3.90
CA GLU A 65 -1.08 5.89 4.18
C GLU A 65 0.32 5.43 3.78
N GLY A 66 0.96 6.17 2.88
CA GLY A 66 2.35 5.95 2.49
C GLY A 66 3.33 6.48 3.54
N ASP A 67 4.60 6.13 3.39
CA ASP A 67 5.63 6.61 4.30
C ASP A 67 5.97 8.10 4.11
N ARG A 68 6.72 8.68 5.05
CA ARG A 68 7.14 10.08 4.94
C ARG A 68 8.25 10.32 3.93
N ALA A 69 9.12 9.34 3.66
CA ALA A 69 10.28 9.55 2.82
C ALA A 69 9.92 9.56 1.33
N THR A 70 9.01 8.69 0.89
CA THR A 70 8.62 8.58 -0.52
C THR A 70 7.27 9.24 -0.80
N SER A 71 6.33 9.11 0.12
CA SER A 71 4.92 9.52 -0.08
C SER A 71 4.54 10.78 0.71
N ALA A 72 5.48 11.41 1.40
CA ALA A 72 5.26 12.58 2.26
C ALA A 72 4.17 12.38 3.35
N GLY A 73 3.85 11.12 3.71
CA GLY A 73 2.76 10.79 4.63
C GLY A 73 1.37 10.98 4.04
N ASN A 74 1.24 11.08 2.72
CA ASN A 74 -0.06 11.15 2.05
C ASN A 74 -0.83 9.83 2.21
N SER A 75 -2.15 9.92 2.09
CA SER A 75 -3.05 8.78 2.09
C SER A 75 -3.95 8.79 0.85
N ILE A 76 -4.26 7.62 0.33
CA ILE A 76 -5.27 7.43 -0.72
C ILE A 76 -6.39 6.52 -0.25
N ARG A 77 -7.58 6.64 -0.83
CA ARG A 77 -8.67 5.67 -0.62
C ARG A 77 -8.35 4.39 -1.39
N LEU A 78 -8.51 3.25 -0.73
CA LEU A 78 -8.44 1.95 -1.39
C LEU A 78 -9.81 1.57 -1.93
N ASP A 79 -9.87 1.30 -3.24
CA ASP A 79 -11.05 0.69 -3.84
C ASP A 79 -10.98 -0.84 -3.67
N ILE A 80 -11.58 -1.33 -2.60
CA ILE A 80 -11.63 -2.77 -2.31
C ILE A 80 -12.85 -3.46 -2.92
N SER A 81 -13.63 -2.79 -3.77
CA SER A 81 -14.84 -3.35 -4.38
C SER A 81 -14.58 -4.58 -5.26
N LYS A 82 -13.35 -4.72 -5.76
CA LYS A 82 -12.89 -5.82 -6.61
C LYS A 82 -12.29 -6.99 -5.85
N LEU A 83 -12.11 -6.89 -4.54
CA LEU A 83 -11.54 -7.96 -3.73
C LEU A 83 -12.63 -8.99 -3.37
N GLU A 84 -12.42 -10.27 -3.72
CA GLU A 84 -13.35 -11.35 -3.37
C GLU A 84 -13.45 -11.57 -1.85
N SER A 85 -12.34 -11.37 -1.15
CA SER A 85 -12.27 -11.42 0.31
C SER A 85 -11.11 -10.58 0.82
N TYR A 86 -11.26 -9.97 1.99
CA TYR A 86 -10.22 -9.16 2.62
C TYR A 86 -10.30 -9.22 4.15
N ALA A 87 -9.14 -9.13 4.80
CA ALA A 87 -9.01 -8.96 6.23
C ALA A 87 -8.08 -7.76 6.47
N LEU A 88 -8.68 -6.61 6.75
CA LEU A 88 -7.98 -5.34 6.91
C LEU A 88 -8.18 -4.82 8.33
N PHE A 89 -7.10 -4.34 8.95
CA PHE A 89 -7.15 -3.69 10.26
C PHE A 89 -6.24 -2.47 10.33
N PRO A 90 -6.59 -1.44 11.12
CA PRO A 90 -5.75 -0.26 11.28
C PRO A 90 -4.33 -0.63 11.75
N GLY A 91 -3.31 -0.08 11.09
CA GLY A 91 -1.90 -0.33 11.38
C GLY A 91 -1.29 -1.51 10.61
N GLN A 92 -2.08 -2.30 9.87
CA GLN A 92 -1.56 -3.32 8.98
C GLN A 92 -0.73 -2.69 7.86
N VAL A 93 0.50 -3.17 7.65
CA VAL A 93 1.34 -2.78 6.51
C VAL A 93 1.09 -3.76 5.36
N GLY A 94 0.90 -3.24 4.15
CA GLY A 94 0.59 -4.03 2.98
C GLY A 94 1.02 -3.35 1.67
N ILE A 95 0.90 -4.12 0.59
CA ILE A 95 1.16 -3.68 -0.78
C ILE A 95 -0.13 -3.84 -1.58
N ASP A 96 -0.41 -2.87 -2.44
CA ASP A 96 -1.54 -2.90 -3.36
C ASP A 96 -1.06 -2.60 -4.80
N GLU A 97 -1.80 -3.12 -5.78
CA GLU A 97 -1.57 -2.85 -7.19
C GLU A 97 -2.58 -1.81 -7.68
N LEU A 98 -2.06 -0.63 -8.04
CA LEU A 98 -2.88 0.49 -8.44
C LEU A 98 -2.95 0.59 -9.96
N LEU A 99 -4.15 0.40 -10.52
CA LEU A 99 -4.45 0.69 -11.91
C LEU A 99 -5.36 1.92 -11.99
N PHE A 100 -4.81 3.07 -12.37
CA PHE A 100 -5.63 4.22 -12.78
C PHE A 100 -5.93 4.10 -14.27
N LEU A 101 -7.21 3.92 -14.62
CA LEU A 101 -7.79 4.23 -15.92
C LEU A 101 -9.00 5.13 -15.73
#